data_AF-A0A847AQC0-F1
#
_entry.id   AF-A0A847AQC0-F1
#
_cell.length_a   1.000
_cell.length_b   1.000
_cell.length_c   1.000
_cell.angle_alpha   90.00
_cell.angle_beta   90.00
_cell.angle_gamma   90.00
#
_symmetry.space_group_name_H-M   'P 1'
#
loop_
_entity.id
_entity.type
_entity.pdbx_description
1 polymer ?
#
loop_
_entity_poly.entity_id
_entity_poly.type
_entity_poly.pdbx_seq_one_letter_code
_entity_poly.pdbx_strand_id
1 'polypeptide(L)'
;MNRKIYLLLLFLHPAYVVWSQIGGESTYQFLELTNSARIAALGGTQVAIRDTADLNLPFHNPALLDKGMHNMLLVNYINYFIDINYGYASYARSYENIGNLALGMHYINYGNFREATGDGELTGLTFTAAEYAFNMIYSNEYKRIGYGINLKPVLSVFESYRSFGLAADLGVYYDFQDSLTTVAVTARNLGGQITTYYQDGNREAVPFDLQAGISTRLKYAPAILSLTMQHLNHWKLGGNEDDREFTPEGIHRRDENFAKQFLRHIVIGVEILPSENFILRAGYNYQRRQELKYEEKLSTVGLSMGFGLKLKRFRFDFATSRFHLAGSSNLFSLAVNLNDL
;
A
#
# COMPACT_ATOMS: atom_id res chain seq x y z
N MET A 1 -4.30 43.19 -26.45
CA MET A 1 -4.70 41.95 -25.74
C MET A 1 -4.71 40.81 -26.75
N ASN A 2 -4.30 39.59 -26.35
CA ASN A 2 -4.31 38.33 -27.13
C ASN A 2 -3.08 37.96 -27.99
N ARG A 3 -1.85 38.15 -27.49
CA ARG A 3 -0.65 37.45 -28.03
C ARG A 3 0.31 36.85 -27.01
N LYS A 4 0.01 36.92 -25.70
CA LYS A 4 0.88 36.39 -24.63
C LYS A 4 0.46 35.03 -24.05
N ILE A 5 -0.63 34.42 -24.53
CA ILE A 5 -1.16 33.15 -23.98
C ILE A 5 -0.57 31.91 -24.68
N TYR A 6 -0.03 32.04 -25.89
CA TYR A 6 0.50 30.89 -26.64
C TYR A 6 1.91 30.44 -26.19
N LEU A 7 2.67 31.29 -25.50
CA LEU A 7 4.01 30.94 -24.99
C LEU A 7 3.98 30.21 -23.64
N LEU A 8 2.84 30.23 -22.92
CA LEU A 8 2.64 29.50 -21.67
C LEU A 8 2.12 28.06 -21.89
N LEU A 9 1.57 27.78 -23.09
CA LEU A 9 1.14 26.43 -23.50
C LEU A 9 2.28 25.61 -24.13
N LEU A 10 3.42 26.23 -24.46
CA LEU A 10 4.57 25.53 -25.05
C LEU A 10 5.55 24.94 -24.02
N PHE A 11 5.31 25.18 -22.72
CA PHE A 11 6.11 24.62 -21.62
C PHE A 11 5.46 23.40 -20.94
N LEU A 12 4.34 22.91 -21.48
CA LEU A 12 3.60 21.73 -21.01
C LEU A 12 3.93 20.49 -21.85
N HIS A 13 5.21 20.27 -22.17
CA HIS A 13 5.64 18.97 -22.66
C HIS A 13 6.05 18.12 -21.46
N PRO A 14 5.22 17.18 -20.95
CA PRO A 14 5.76 16.14 -20.12
C PRO A 14 6.73 15.34 -21.00
N ALA A 15 7.99 15.32 -20.59
CA ALA A 15 8.93 14.31 -21.08
C ALA A 15 8.38 12.97 -20.59
N TYR A 16 7.73 12.23 -21.48
CA TYR A 16 7.34 10.85 -21.22
C TYR A 16 8.62 10.02 -21.12
N VAL A 17 9.16 9.88 -19.92
CA VAL A 17 10.12 8.83 -19.66
C VAL A 17 9.30 7.55 -19.52
N VAL A 18 9.34 6.74 -20.57
CA VAL A 18 8.73 5.41 -20.59
C VAL A 18 9.69 4.50 -19.82
N TRP A 19 9.43 4.31 -18.53
CA TRP A 19 10.05 3.23 -17.76
C TRP A 19 9.20 1.99 -17.99
N SER A 20 9.80 0.95 -18.58
CA SER A 20 9.19 -0.36 -18.72
C SER A 20 9.70 -1.26 -17.61
N GLN A 21 8.77 -1.98 -16.97
CA GLN A 21 8.92 -2.90 -15.83
C GLN A 21 8.70 -2.22 -14.46
N ILE A 22 7.77 -2.78 -13.69
CA ILE A 22 7.43 -2.39 -12.31
C ILE A 22 7.49 -3.70 -11.54
N GLY A 23 8.69 -4.09 -11.16
CA GLY A 23 8.91 -5.34 -10.43
C GLY A 23 10.38 -5.50 -10.10
N GLY A 24 10.73 -5.29 -8.83
CA GLY A 24 12.10 -5.49 -8.33
C GLY A 24 13.12 -4.42 -8.76
N GLU A 25 12.67 -3.30 -9.35
CA GLU A 25 13.55 -2.20 -9.79
C GLU A 25 13.69 -1.07 -8.77
N SER A 26 12.86 -1.09 -7.72
CA SER A 26 12.90 -0.08 -6.65
C SER A 26 13.48 -0.62 -5.36
N THR A 27 14.22 0.26 -4.69
CA THR A 27 14.73 0.02 -3.35
C THR A 27 13.65 0.30 -2.31
N TYR A 28 13.74 -0.32 -1.14
CA TYR A 28 12.75 -0.21 -0.06
C TYR A 28 11.33 -0.69 -0.48
N GLN A 29 11.23 -1.77 -1.26
CA GLN A 29 9.95 -2.33 -1.73
C GLN A 29 8.98 -2.66 -0.58
N PHE A 30 9.50 -2.93 0.62
CA PHE A 30 8.68 -3.22 1.80
C PHE A 30 7.67 -2.10 2.13
N LEU A 31 7.93 -0.86 1.69
CA LEU A 31 7.01 0.27 1.85
C LEU A 31 5.65 0.07 1.17
N GLU A 32 5.57 -0.77 0.15
CA GLU A 32 4.32 -1.12 -0.53
C GLU A 32 3.52 -2.21 0.22
N LEU A 33 4.14 -2.92 1.15
CA LEU A 33 3.49 -4.03 1.85
C LEU A 33 2.35 -3.50 2.73
N THR A 34 1.17 -4.06 2.51
CA THR A 34 0.00 -3.75 3.32
C THR A 34 0.14 -4.40 4.68
N ASN A 35 0.13 -3.58 5.74
CA ASN A 35 0.25 -4.07 7.11
C ASN A 35 -1.10 -4.21 7.82
N SER A 36 -2.20 -3.79 7.21
CA SER A 36 -3.53 -3.84 7.83
C SER A 36 -4.28 -5.08 7.38
N ALA A 37 -4.79 -5.87 8.34
CA ALA A 37 -5.67 -6.99 8.04
C ALA A 37 -6.95 -6.53 7.33
N ARG A 38 -7.56 -5.40 7.75
CA ARG A 38 -8.72 -4.83 7.07
C ARG A 38 -8.44 -4.54 5.60
N ILE A 39 -7.34 -3.84 5.31
CA ILE A 39 -7.03 -3.41 3.94
C ILE A 39 -6.59 -4.61 3.09
N ALA A 40 -5.86 -5.57 3.66
CA ALA A 40 -5.55 -6.84 3.02
C ALA A 40 -6.81 -7.61 2.61
N ALA A 41 -7.81 -7.72 3.50
CA ALA A 41 -9.09 -8.36 3.16
C ALA A 41 -9.84 -7.65 2.03
N LEU A 42 -9.60 -6.35 1.84
CA LEU A 42 -10.22 -5.50 0.82
C LEU A 42 -9.38 -5.36 -0.46
N GLY A 43 -8.51 -6.33 -0.73
CA GLY A 43 -7.70 -6.38 -1.96
C GLY A 43 -6.27 -5.83 -1.80
N GLY A 44 -5.90 -5.39 -0.60
CA GLY A 44 -4.54 -4.96 -0.24
C GLY A 44 -4.25 -3.47 -0.42
N THR A 45 -5.06 -2.76 -1.21
CA THR A 45 -4.86 -1.35 -1.51
C THR A 45 -6.19 -0.61 -1.47
N GLN A 46 -6.37 0.28 -0.49
CA GLN A 46 -7.55 1.16 -0.40
C GLN A 46 -7.16 2.51 0.22
N VAL A 47 -7.62 3.62 -0.39
CA VAL A 47 -7.23 4.98 0.03
C VAL A 47 -8.40 5.90 0.41
N ALA A 48 -9.63 5.47 0.16
CA ALA A 48 -10.82 6.30 0.33
C ALA A 48 -11.80 5.79 1.39
N ILE A 49 -11.43 4.77 2.16
CA ILE A 49 -12.30 4.22 3.22
C ILE A 49 -12.19 5.15 4.43
N ARG A 50 -13.29 5.83 4.80
CA ARG A 50 -13.34 6.68 5.99
C ARG A 50 -13.93 5.95 7.18
N ASP A 51 -13.13 5.77 8.23
CA ASP A 51 -13.55 5.21 9.52
C ASP A 51 -12.80 5.92 10.64
N THR A 52 -13.53 6.67 11.47
CA THR A 52 -12.96 7.54 12.51
C THR A 52 -12.35 6.77 13.67
N ALA A 53 -12.51 5.44 13.71
CA ALA A 53 -12.01 4.55 14.76
C ALA A 53 -11.10 3.45 14.20
N ASP A 54 -10.37 3.72 13.12
CA ASP A 54 -9.43 2.77 12.52
C ASP A 54 -8.06 3.40 12.22
N LEU A 55 -7.13 3.25 13.16
CA LEU A 55 -5.75 3.74 13.04
C LEU A 55 -4.92 3.01 11.97
N ASN A 56 -5.46 1.99 11.28
CA ASN A 56 -4.78 1.39 10.13
C ASN A 56 -4.80 2.29 8.89
N LEU A 57 -5.89 3.06 8.71
CA LEU A 57 -6.14 3.82 7.49
C LEU A 57 -5.08 4.91 7.19
N PRO A 58 -4.54 5.64 8.20
CA PRO A 58 -3.54 6.68 7.99
C PRO A 58 -2.24 6.21 7.31
N PHE A 59 -1.86 4.94 7.48
CA PHE A 59 -0.70 4.38 6.79
C PHE A 59 -0.90 4.34 5.27
N HIS A 60 -2.14 4.15 4.80
CA HIS A 60 -2.48 4.07 3.39
C HIS A 60 -2.82 5.42 2.78
N ASN A 61 -3.45 6.31 3.56
CA ASN A 61 -3.69 7.69 3.19
C ASN A 61 -3.62 8.56 4.46
N PRO A 62 -2.59 9.40 4.62
CA PRO A 62 -2.39 10.18 5.85
C PRO A 62 -3.53 11.16 6.15
N ALA A 63 -4.31 11.57 5.14
CA ALA A 63 -5.49 12.40 5.36
C ALA A 63 -6.58 11.70 6.19
N LEU A 64 -6.62 10.36 6.21
CA LEU A 64 -7.62 9.59 6.94
C LEU A 64 -7.36 9.51 8.45
N LEU A 65 -6.28 10.10 8.97
CA LEU A 65 -6.08 10.23 10.40
C LEU A 65 -7.14 11.17 10.97
N ASP A 66 -7.92 10.67 11.92
CA ASP A 66 -9.11 11.36 12.45
C ASP A 66 -8.96 11.63 13.95
N LYS A 67 -9.64 12.68 14.43
CA LYS A 67 -9.64 13.05 15.84
C LYS A 67 -10.18 11.92 16.75
N GLY A 68 -11.09 11.09 16.24
CA GLY A 68 -11.63 9.91 16.92
C GLY A 68 -10.61 8.81 17.21
N MET A 69 -9.41 8.90 16.62
CA MET A 69 -8.29 8.00 16.88
C MET A 69 -7.40 8.48 18.05
N HIS A 70 -7.79 9.54 18.76
CA HIS A 70 -7.06 10.05 19.92
C HIS A 70 -6.82 8.93 20.96
N ASN A 71 -5.59 8.78 21.44
CA ASN A 71 -5.17 7.74 22.38
C ASN A 71 -5.44 6.30 21.90
N MET A 72 -5.39 6.07 20.59
CA MET A 72 -5.47 4.72 20.04
C MET A 72 -4.06 4.16 19.83
N LEU A 73 -3.86 2.91 20.27
CA LEU A 73 -2.67 2.11 19.99
C LEU A 73 -3.06 1.02 18.98
N LEU A 74 -2.22 0.77 17.99
CA LEU A 74 -2.40 -0.23 16.94
C LEU A 74 -1.16 -1.12 16.87
N VAL A 75 -1.37 -2.43 16.75
CA VAL A 75 -0.32 -3.40 16.43
C VAL A 75 -0.83 -4.35 15.36
N ASN A 76 -0.01 -4.53 14.34
CA ASN A 76 -0.24 -5.41 13.22
C ASN A 76 0.91 -6.41 13.11
N TYR A 77 0.58 -7.66 12.83
CA TYR A 77 1.54 -8.73 12.59
C TYR A 77 1.13 -9.55 11.37
N ILE A 78 2.09 -9.81 10.51
CA ILE A 78 1.90 -10.58 9.30
C ILE A 78 2.93 -11.70 9.29
N ASN A 79 2.42 -12.94 9.28
CA ASN A 79 3.24 -14.08 8.93
C ASN A 79 3.26 -14.20 7.41
N TYR A 80 4.41 -13.92 6.82
CA TYR A 80 4.62 -13.92 5.38
C TYR A 80 5.15 -15.28 4.91
N PHE A 81 5.78 -15.36 3.73
CA PHE A 81 6.31 -16.63 3.22
C PHE A 81 7.75 -16.88 3.71
N ILE A 82 8.14 -18.16 3.85
CA ILE A 82 9.52 -18.61 4.09
C ILE A 82 10.21 -17.82 5.21
N ASP A 83 9.66 -17.90 6.42
CA ASP A 83 10.14 -17.27 7.66
C ASP A 83 10.17 -15.73 7.69
N ILE A 84 9.79 -15.07 6.59
CA ILE A 84 9.63 -13.62 6.54
C ILE A 84 8.43 -13.23 7.39
N ASN A 85 8.62 -12.20 8.21
CA ASN A 85 7.55 -11.59 8.97
C ASN A 85 7.71 -10.07 8.92
N TYR A 86 6.59 -9.37 8.97
CA TYR A 86 6.59 -7.92 9.02
C TYR A 86 5.41 -7.43 9.85
N GLY A 87 5.48 -6.19 10.28
CA GLY A 87 4.49 -5.64 11.19
C GLY A 87 4.49 -4.14 11.22
N TYR A 88 3.48 -3.62 11.89
CA TYR A 88 3.30 -2.18 12.09
C TYR A 88 2.79 -1.92 13.49
N ALA A 89 3.41 -0.99 14.21
CA ALA A 89 2.89 -0.48 15.46
C ALA A 89 2.67 1.01 15.33
N SER A 90 1.56 1.54 15.85
CA SER A 90 1.25 2.96 15.79
C SER A 90 0.52 3.44 17.03
N TYR A 91 0.73 4.71 17.35
CA TYR A 91 -0.02 5.43 18.35
C TYR A 91 -0.44 6.80 17.82
N ALA A 92 -1.68 7.20 18.10
CA ALA A 92 -2.26 8.45 17.65
C ALA A 92 -2.67 9.36 18.79
N ARG A 93 -2.48 10.67 18.59
CA ARG A 93 -2.90 11.73 19.49
C ARG A 93 -3.40 12.94 18.71
N SER A 94 -4.58 13.38 19.10
CA SER A 94 -5.23 14.56 18.52
C SER A 94 -5.07 15.75 19.45
N TYR A 95 -4.78 16.92 18.91
CA TYR A 95 -4.64 18.17 19.65
C TYR A 95 -5.59 19.22 19.08
N GLU A 96 -6.36 19.86 19.96
CA GLU A 96 -7.26 20.95 19.58
C GLU A 96 -6.49 22.06 18.85
N ASN A 97 -7.06 22.58 17.77
CA ASN A 97 -6.51 23.65 16.91
C ASN A 97 -5.20 23.36 16.16
N ILE A 98 -4.52 22.25 16.43
CA ILE A 98 -3.29 21.85 15.72
C ILE A 98 -3.60 20.81 14.66
N GLY A 99 -4.40 19.79 15.01
CA GLY A 99 -4.72 18.66 14.13
C GLY A 99 -4.42 17.32 14.80
N ASN A 100 -4.34 16.27 13.98
CA ASN A 100 -4.11 14.91 14.45
C ASN A 100 -2.68 14.49 14.13
N LEU A 101 -2.04 13.81 15.07
CA LEU A 101 -0.69 13.28 14.92
C LEU A 101 -0.69 11.78 15.19
N ALA A 102 0.08 11.03 14.42
CA ALA A 102 0.38 9.64 14.72
C ALA A 102 1.85 9.34 14.48
N LEU A 103 2.40 8.50 15.35
CA LEU A 103 3.73 7.93 15.18
C LEU A 103 3.57 6.44 14.95
N GLY A 104 4.40 5.85 14.11
CA GLY A 104 4.40 4.41 13.91
C GLY A 104 5.72 3.86 13.40
N MET A 105 5.91 2.55 13.57
CA MET A 105 7.07 1.82 13.07
C MET A 105 6.57 0.69 12.19
N HIS A 106 6.95 0.71 10.92
CA HIS A 106 6.76 -0.38 9.97
C HIS A 106 8.08 -1.11 9.81
N TYR A 107 8.10 -2.42 9.93
CA TYR A 107 9.32 -3.20 9.77
C TYR A 107 9.07 -4.47 8.98
N ILE A 108 10.10 -4.94 8.28
CA ILE A 108 10.16 -6.29 7.71
C ILE A 108 11.43 -6.99 8.20
N ASN A 109 11.31 -8.27 8.54
CA ASN A 109 12.39 -9.17 8.87
C ASN A 109 12.39 -10.32 7.86
N TYR A 110 13.49 -10.47 7.14
CA TYR A 110 13.63 -11.46 6.08
C TYR A 110 14.01 -12.86 6.58
N GLY A 111 14.12 -13.04 7.89
CA GLY A 111 14.52 -14.29 8.51
C GLY A 111 16.03 -14.47 8.60
N ASN A 112 16.46 -15.72 8.77
CA ASN A 112 17.86 -16.09 8.90
C ASN A 112 18.32 -16.79 7.61
N PHE A 113 19.44 -16.32 7.07
CA PHE A 113 20.09 -16.91 5.91
C PHE A 113 21.31 -17.69 6.35
N ARG A 114 21.60 -18.81 5.67
CA ARG A 114 22.84 -19.56 5.86
C ARG A 114 23.92 -18.92 5.00
N GLU A 115 25.06 -18.63 5.59
CA GLU A 115 26.19 -18.07 4.87
C GLU A 115 26.92 -19.19 4.09
N ALA A 116 27.30 -18.86 2.85
CA ALA A 116 28.08 -19.73 1.96
C ALA A 116 29.23 -18.93 1.33
N THR A 117 30.35 -19.59 1.07
CA THR A 117 31.47 -19.02 0.29
C THR A 117 31.08 -18.86 -1.18
N GLY A 118 31.92 -18.17 -1.96
CA GLY A 118 31.70 -18.02 -3.41
C GLY A 118 31.66 -19.35 -4.18
N ASP A 119 32.26 -20.40 -3.62
CA ASP A 119 32.23 -21.77 -4.18
C ASP A 119 31.00 -22.59 -3.71
N GLY A 120 30.13 -21.98 -2.89
CA GLY A 120 28.90 -22.60 -2.37
C GLY A 120 29.08 -23.45 -1.11
N GLU A 121 30.26 -23.43 -0.48
CA GLU A 121 30.49 -24.15 0.78
C GLU A 121 29.88 -23.39 1.96
N LEU A 122 29.07 -24.06 2.78
CA LEU A 122 28.47 -23.45 3.97
C LEU A 122 29.54 -23.14 5.02
N THR A 123 29.59 -21.91 5.51
CA THR A 123 30.56 -21.47 6.53
C THR A 123 30.17 -21.91 7.94
N GLY A 124 28.91 -22.31 8.13
CA GLY A 124 28.32 -22.62 9.43
C GLY A 124 27.77 -21.40 10.18
N LEU A 125 27.92 -20.19 9.62
CA LEU A 125 27.34 -18.96 10.17
C LEU A 125 25.98 -18.63 9.53
N THR A 126 25.24 -17.72 10.17
CA THR A 126 23.97 -17.19 9.66
C THR A 126 23.97 -15.67 9.70
N PHE A 127 23.33 -15.04 8.72
CA PHE A 127 23.10 -13.59 8.70
C PHE A 127 21.62 -13.27 8.58
N THR A 128 21.26 -12.02 8.87
CA THR A 128 19.88 -11.53 8.79
C THR A 128 19.79 -10.30 7.89
N ALA A 129 18.57 -10.02 7.47
CA ALA A 129 18.20 -8.83 6.73
C ALA A 129 16.91 -8.26 7.32
N ALA A 130 16.86 -6.94 7.48
CA ALA A 130 15.68 -6.24 7.98
C ALA A 130 15.63 -4.80 7.48
N GLU A 131 14.41 -4.29 7.33
CA GLU A 131 14.17 -2.90 6.97
C GLU A 131 13.14 -2.27 7.89
N TYR A 132 13.25 -0.96 8.09
CA TYR A 132 12.46 -0.19 9.04
C TYR A 132 12.06 1.15 8.42
N ALA A 133 10.79 1.55 8.61
CA ALA A 133 10.28 2.86 8.28
C ALA A 133 9.54 3.47 9.47
N PHE A 134 10.06 4.61 9.95
CA PHE A 134 9.41 5.37 11.02
C PHE A 134 8.41 6.36 10.44
N ASN A 135 7.13 6.17 10.70
CA ASN A 135 6.04 6.96 10.14
C ASN A 135 5.68 8.11 11.09
N MET A 136 5.77 9.34 10.61
CA MET A 136 5.33 10.54 11.31
C MET A 136 4.20 11.17 10.52
N ILE A 137 2.97 10.92 10.97
CA ILE A 137 1.75 11.28 10.26
C ILE A 137 1.13 12.51 10.92
N TYR A 138 0.78 13.50 10.09
CA TYR A 138 -0.04 14.63 10.46
C TYR A 138 -1.26 14.72 9.54
N SER A 139 -2.41 15.05 10.10
CA SER A 139 -3.59 15.38 9.31
C SER A 139 -4.39 16.52 9.92
N ASN A 140 -5.18 17.15 9.07
CA ASN A 140 -6.19 18.10 9.50
C ASN A 140 -7.36 18.08 8.50
N GLU A 141 -8.48 18.66 8.91
CA GLU A 141 -9.69 18.74 8.10
C GLU A 141 -10.18 20.18 8.01
N TYR A 142 -10.62 20.57 6.82
CA TYR A 142 -11.33 21.81 6.60
C TYR A 142 -12.63 21.53 5.86
N LYS A 143 -13.75 21.74 6.56
CA LYS A 143 -15.10 21.41 6.09
C LYS A 143 -15.21 19.93 5.75
N ARG A 144 -15.23 19.60 4.46
CA ARG A 144 -15.39 18.23 3.93
C ARG A 144 -14.15 17.74 3.22
N ILE A 145 -13.06 18.51 3.29
CA ILE A 145 -11.76 18.15 2.72
C ILE A 145 -10.82 17.85 3.87
N GLY A 146 -10.33 16.62 3.95
CA GLY A 146 -9.21 16.27 4.82
C GLY A 146 -7.92 16.20 4.01
N TYR A 147 -6.83 16.56 4.65
CA TYR A 147 -5.49 16.51 4.07
C TYR A 147 -4.50 15.99 5.11
N GLY A 148 -3.43 15.36 4.64
CA GLY A 148 -2.40 14.84 5.53
C GLY A 148 -1.08 14.56 4.83
N ILE A 149 -0.05 14.45 5.66
CA ILE A 149 1.32 14.11 5.27
C ILE A 149 1.85 13.02 6.19
N ASN A 150 2.61 12.09 5.64
CA ASN A 150 3.39 11.11 6.38
C ASN A 150 4.86 11.25 6.00
N LEU A 151 5.75 11.52 6.95
CA LEU A 151 7.19 11.53 6.73
C LEU A 151 7.80 10.21 7.21
N LYS A 152 8.62 9.58 6.36
CA LYS A 152 9.18 8.24 6.57
C LYS A 152 10.69 8.18 6.36
N PRO A 153 11.50 8.39 7.41
CA PRO A 153 12.89 7.94 7.41
C PRO A 153 12.92 6.41 7.30
N VAL A 154 13.76 5.91 6.38
CA VAL A 154 13.87 4.49 6.06
C VAL A 154 15.29 4.03 6.34
N LEU A 155 15.44 2.91 7.05
CA LEU A 155 16.69 2.22 7.25
C LEU A 155 16.57 0.80 6.70
N SER A 156 17.45 0.45 5.76
CA SER A 156 17.58 -0.89 5.23
C SER A 156 18.92 -1.49 5.61
N VAL A 157 18.91 -2.71 6.11
CA VAL A 157 20.10 -3.45 6.53
C VAL A 157 20.06 -4.86 5.95
N PHE A 158 21.01 -5.16 5.08
CA PHE A 158 21.25 -6.47 4.52
C PHE A 158 22.64 -6.93 4.95
N GLU A 159 22.72 -7.69 6.05
CA GLU A 159 23.98 -8.12 6.64
C GLU A 159 24.92 -6.93 6.94
N SER A 160 25.98 -6.75 6.14
CA SER A 160 26.92 -5.63 6.27
C SER A 160 26.50 -4.38 5.48
N TYR A 161 25.63 -4.52 4.49
CA TYR A 161 25.17 -3.45 3.61
C TYR A 161 24.04 -2.64 4.26
N ARG A 162 24.17 -1.30 4.23
CA ARG A 162 23.19 -0.41 4.86
C ARG A 162 22.84 0.75 3.96
N SER A 163 21.55 1.06 3.89
CA SER A 163 21.06 2.21 3.13
C SER A 163 20.07 3.00 3.97
N PHE A 164 20.24 4.31 3.98
CA PHE A 164 19.31 5.25 4.60
C PHE A 164 18.57 6.03 3.52
N GLY A 165 17.26 6.18 3.70
CA GLY A 165 16.38 6.87 2.76
C GLY A 165 15.38 7.76 3.46
N LEU A 166 14.74 8.61 2.67
CA LEU A 166 13.63 9.43 3.13
C LEU A 166 12.52 9.38 2.11
N ALA A 167 11.30 9.09 2.57
CA ALA A 167 10.09 9.08 1.78
C ALA A 167 8.99 9.90 2.46
N ALA A 168 8.00 10.34 1.68
CA ALA A 168 6.83 11.01 2.17
C ALA A 168 5.56 10.54 1.44
N ASP A 169 4.43 10.53 2.15
CA ASP A 169 3.11 10.37 1.57
C ASP A 169 2.31 11.66 1.71
N LEU A 170 1.55 12.01 0.67
CA LEU A 170 0.61 13.12 0.68
C LEU A 170 -0.77 12.59 0.35
N GLY A 171 -1.74 12.96 1.18
CA GLY A 171 -3.11 12.48 1.07
C GLY A 171 -4.11 13.61 1.08
N VAL A 172 -5.18 13.47 0.30
CA VAL A 172 -6.37 14.31 0.37
C VAL A 172 -7.60 13.42 0.23
N TYR A 173 -8.65 13.73 0.98
CA TYR A 173 -9.97 13.16 0.76
C TYR A 173 -11.04 14.25 0.70
N TYR A 174 -12.16 13.94 0.06
CA TYR A 174 -13.37 14.74 0.06
C TYR A 174 -14.59 13.87 0.39
N ASP A 175 -15.32 14.25 1.43
CA ASP A 175 -16.59 13.62 1.80
C ASP A 175 -17.75 14.27 1.06
N PHE A 176 -18.69 13.47 0.57
CA PHE A 176 -19.96 13.94 0.00
C PHE A 176 -20.93 14.43 1.09
N GLN A 177 -22.00 15.15 0.70
CA GLN A 177 -22.85 15.87 1.67
C GLN A 177 -23.68 14.92 2.54
N ASP A 178 -23.90 13.71 2.02
CA ASP A 178 -24.55 12.61 2.72
C ASP A 178 -23.63 11.92 3.74
N SER A 179 -22.33 12.24 3.75
CA SER A 179 -21.28 11.54 4.52
C SER A 179 -21.25 10.02 4.29
N LEU A 180 -21.84 9.56 3.19
CA LEU A 180 -21.86 8.16 2.80
C LEU A 180 -20.76 7.86 1.78
N THR A 181 -20.43 8.84 0.94
CA THR A 181 -19.43 8.68 -0.11
C THR A 181 -18.20 9.51 0.19
N THR A 182 -17.02 8.92 0.01
CA THR A 182 -15.73 9.59 0.15
C THR A 182 -14.91 9.32 -1.10
N VAL A 183 -14.29 10.34 -1.66
CA VAL A 183 -13.25 10.21 -2.70
C VAL A 183 -11.91 10.63 -2.14
N ALA A 184 -10.82 10.01 -2.58
CA ALA A 184 -9.50 10.34 -2.11
C ALA A 184 -8.44 10.17 -3.19
N VAL A 185 -7.36 10.92 -3.05
CA VAL A 185 -6.13 10.78 -3.82
C VAL A 185 -4.97 10.71 -2.84
N THR A 186 -4.00 9.83 -3.11
CA THR A 186 -2.80 9.70 -2.28
C THR A 186 -1.59 9.49 -3.17
N ALA A 187 -0.57 10.30 -2.97
CA ALA A 187 0.75 10.13 -3.56
C ALA A 187 1.64 9.48 -2.48
N ARG A 188 2.01 8.22 -2.65
CA ARG A 188 2.77 7.43 -1.68
C ARG A 188 4.23 7.30 -2.08
N ASN A 189 5.11 7.29 -1.09
CA ASN A 189 6.54 7.02 -1.20
C ASN A 189 7.31 8.02 -2.08
N LEU A 190 6.94 9.30 -2.08
CA LEU A 190 7.72 10.37 -2.70
C LEU A 190 9.05 10.53 -1.97
N GLY A 191 10.18 10.23 -2.62
CA GLY A 191 11.45 10.28 -1.93
C GLY A 191 12.61 9.65 -2.69
N GLY A 192 13.66 9.30 -1.94
CA GLY A 192 14.88 8.76 -2.49
C GLY A 192 15.82 8.19 -1.43
N GLN A 193 16.82 7.44 -1.87
CA GLN A 193 17.96 7.07 -1.03
C GLN A 193 18.79 8.31 -0.69
N ILE A 194 19.20 8.42 0.57
CA ILE A 194 20.19 9.39 1.05
C ILE A 194 21.59 8.77 0.98
N THR A 195 21.72 7.50 1.39
CA THR A 195 22.94 6.70 1.24
C THR A 195 22.65 5.42 0.45
N THR A 196 23.64 4.99 -0.33
CA THR A 196 23.61 3.72 -1.07
C THR A 196 24.12 2.58 -0.18
N TYR A 197 23.86 1.34 -0.57
CA TYR A 197 24.27 0.15 0.20
C TYR A 197 25.80 -0.04 0.27
N TYR A 198 26.52 0.48 -0.71
CA TYR A 198 27.98 0.43 -0.80
C TYR A 198 28.51 1.75 -1.37
N GLN A 199 29.81 1.98 -1.19
CA GLN A 199 30.49 3.19 -1.65
C GLN A 199 30.43 3.31 -3.18
N ASP A 200 30.14 4.51 -3.69
CA ASP A 200 29.99 4.81 -5.12
C ASP A 200 28.89 4.01 -5.84
N GLY A 201 27.94 3.45 -5.08
CA GLY A 201 26.75 2.81 -5.64
C GLY A 201 25.84 3.80 -6.37
N ASN A 202 25.05 3.28 -7.31
CA ASN A 202 23.99 4.05 -7.94
C ASN A 202 22.81 4.21 -6.99
N ARG A 203 22.13 5.36 -7.06
CA ARG A 203 20.87 5.55 -6.34
C ARG A 203 19.75 4.86 -7.10
N GLU A 204 18.99 4.06 -6.38
CA GLU A 204 17.81 3.36 -6.87
C GLU A 204 16.54 4.16 -6.55
N ALA A 205 15.52 4.00 -7.38
CA ALA A 205 14.24 4.65 -7.18
C ALA A 205 13.51 4.05 -5.96
N VAL A 206 12.74 4.87 -5.26
CA VAL A 206 11.80 4.43 -4.22
C VAL A 206 10.46 4.09 -4.90
N PRO A 207 9.66 3.12 -4.40
CA PRO A 207 8.41 2.69 -5.03
C PRO A 207 7.29 3.75 -4.94
N PHE A 208 7.42 4.82 -5.73
CA PHE A 208 6.42 5.87 -5.82
C PHE A 208 5.12 5.34 -6.42
N ASP A 209 4.00 5.61 -5.75
CA ASP A 209 2.68 5.14 -6.17
C ASP A 209 1.62 6.24 -6.01
N LEU A 210 1.06 6.68 -7.12
CA LEU A 210 -0.08 7.57 -7.15
C LEU A 210 -1.38 6.77 -7.21
N GLN A 211 -2.25 6.96 -6.21
CA GLN A 211 -3.50 6.23 -6.06
C GLN A 211 -4.70 7.18 -6.00
N ALA A 212 -5.83 6.74 -6.52
CA ALA A 212 -7.11 7.43 -6.37
C ALA A 212 -8.19 6.41 -6.01
N GLY A 213 -9.13 6.78 -5.14
CA GLY A 213 -10.17 5.86 -4.71
C GLY A 213 -11.48 6.53 -4.39
N ILE A 214 -12.52 5.71 -4.32
CA ILE A 214 -13.85 6.06 -3.86
C ILE A 214 -14.35 4.96 -2.93
N SER A 215 -15.02 5.36 -1.85
CA SER A 215 -15.81 4.44 -1.05
C SER A 215 -17.22 4.98 -0.85
N THR A 216 -18.19 4.09 -0.71
CA THR A 216 -19.57 4.46 -0.46
C THR A 216 -20.25 3.49 0.49
N ARG A 217 -20.85 4.01 1.55
CA ARG A 217 -21.74 3.27 2.44
C ARG A 217 -23.16 3.30 1.88
N LEU A 218 -23.74 2.13 1.65
CA LEU A 218 -25.11 2.05 1.12
C LEU A 218 -26.11 2.51 2.18
N LYS A 219 -26.99 3.45 1.82
CA LYS A 219 -27.99 4.02 2.74
C LYS A 219 -28.99 2.98 3.28
N TYR A 220 -29.32 1.99 2.46
CA TYR A 220 -30.39 1.01 2.73
C TYR A 220 -29.89 -0.42 2.88
N ALA A 221 -28.57 -0.63 2.89
CA ALA A 221 -27.96 -1.94 3.06
C ALA A 221 -26.74 -1.82 3.97
N PRO A 222 -26.47 -2.83 4.83
CA PRO A 222 -25.32 -2.81 5.73
C PRO A 222 -24.04 -3.17 4.97
N ALA A 223 -23.71 -2.39 3.94
CA ALA A 223 -22.57 -2.63 3.07
C ALA A 223 -21.81 -1.35 2.74
N ILE A 224 -20.49 -1.47 2.66
CA ILE A 224 -19.59 -0.43 2.20
C ILE A 224 -18.88 -0.99 0.97
N LEU A 225 -18.94 -0.25 -0.13
CA LEU A 225 -18.23 -0.57 -1.36
C LEU A 225 -17.00 0.34 -1.46
N SER A 226 -15.89 -0.20 -1.95
CA SER A 226 -14.65 0.53 -2.16
C SER A 226 -14.03 0.14 -3.49
N LEU A 227 -13.50 1.14 -4.18
CA LEU A 227 -12.78 1.02 -5.43
C LEU A 227 -11.55 1.92 -5.35
N THR A 228 -10.38 1.35 -5.60
CA THR A 228 -9.12 2.09 -5.70
C THR A 228 -8.44 1.78 -7.02
N MET A 229 -7.94 2.83 -7.67
CA MET A 229 -7.01 2.76 -8.77
C MET A 229 -5.59 2.99 -8.23
N GLN A 230 -4.69 2.03 -8.44
CA GLN A 230 -3.29 2.08 -8.00
C GLN A 230 -2.33 2.25 -9.18
N HIS A 231 -1.10 2.68 -8.90
CA HIS A 231 -0.03 2.92 -9.88
C HIS A 231 -0.44 3.88 -11.02
N LEU A 232 -1.21 4.93 -10.72
CA LEU A 232 -1.65 5.92 -11.72
C LEU A 232 -0.50 6.69 -12.38
N ASN A 233 0.70 6.63 -11.79
CA ASN A 233 1.95 7.15 -12.35
C ASN A 233 2.56 6.26 -13.45
N HIS A 234 2.11 5.00 -13.58
CA HIS A 234 2.58 4.09 -14.62
C HIS A 234 1.44 3.32 -15.28
N TRP A 235 1.13 3.66 -16.53
CA TRP A 235 0.01 3.04 -17.24
C TRP A 235 0.25 1.57 -17.65
N LYS A 236 1.49 1.17 -17.94
CA LYS A 236 1.80 -0.20 -18.40
C LYS A 236 2.24 -1.03 -17.19
N LEU A 237 1.31 -1.79 -16.61
CA LEU A 237 1.57 -2.69 -15.47
C LEU A 237 1.77 -4.15 -15.91
N GLY A 238 1.09 -4.56 -16.99
CA GLY A 238 1.23 -5.91 -17.56
C GLY A 238 2.41 -6.02 -18.51
N GLY A 239 3.09 -7.18 -18.48
CA GLY A 239 4.04 -7.58 -19.51
C GLY A 239 3.37 -7.90 -20.84
N ASN A 240 4.18 -8.19 -21.86
CA ASN A 240 3.69 -8.50 -23.19
C ASN A 240 2.93 -9.85 -23.17
N GLU A 241 1.90 -9.98 -24.00
CA GLU A 241 1.17 -11.24 -24.15
C GLU A 241 2.11 -12.32 -24.71
N ASP A 242 1.91 -13.58 -24.28
CA ASP A 242 2.66 -14.74 -24.81
C ASP A 242 2.37 -15.04 -26.29
N ASP A 243 1.45 -14.29 -26.90
CA ASP A 243 1.15 -14.31 -28.32
C ASP A 243 2.33 -13.73 -29.11
N ARG A 244 3.17 -14.63 -29.61
CA ARG A 244 4.27 -14.33 -30.53
C ARG A 244 3.69 -14.05 -31.91
N GLU A 245 3.71 -12.79 -32.32
CA GLU A 245 3.36 -12.41 -33.69
C GLU A 245 4.60 -12.58 -34.58
N PHE A 246 4.50 -13.53 -35.53
CA PHE A 246 5.55 -13.74 -36.52
C PHE A 246 5.38 -12.72 -37.63
N THR A 247 6.25 -11.71 -37.66
CA THR A 247 6.33 -10.76 -38.77
C THR A 247 7.58 -11.06 -39.62
N PRO A 248 7.62 -10.60 -40.89
CA PRO A 248 8.82 -10.73 -41.73
C PRO A 248 10.08 -10.05 -41.15
N GLU A 249 9.91 -9.20 -40.13
CA GLU A 249 10.95 -8.39 -39.48
C GLU A 249 11.38 -8.97 -38.11
N GLY A 250 10.71 -10.01 -37.60
CA GLY A 250 11.05 -10.68 -36.35
C GLY A 250 9.83 -11.18 -35.55
N ILE A 251 10.11 -11.77 -34.38
CA ILE A 251 9.09 -12.15 -33.39
C ILE A 251 8.76 -10.91 -32.56
N HIS A 252 7.55 -10.36 -32.71
CA HIS A 252 7.06 -9.30 -31.83
C HIS A 252 6.09 -9.90 -30.80
N ARG A 253 6.27 -9.54 -29.53
CA ARG A 253 5.27 -9.85 -28.49
C ARG A 253 4.28 -8.71 -28.46
N ARG A 254 2.99 -9.02 -28.58
CA ARG A 254 1.93 -8.02 -28.58
C ARG A 254 1.78 -7.43 -27.17
N ASP A 255 1.74 -6.10 -27.09
CA ASP A 255 1.37 -5.42 -25.84
C ASP A 255 -0.06 -5.79 -25.46
N GLU A 256 -0.30 -6.03 -24.17
CA GLU A 256 -1.66 -6.24 -23.66
C GLU A 256 -2.60 -5.08 -24.02
N ASN A 257 -3.84 -5.42 -24.42
CA ASN A 257 -4.84 -4.44 -24.79
C ASN A 257 -5.16 -3.46 -23.64
N PHE A 258 -5.56 -2.23 -23.99
CA PHE A 258 -5.89 -1.13 -23.06
C PHE A 258 -6.80 -1.56 -21.91
N ALA A 259 -7.84 -2.36 -22.17
CA ALA A 259 -8.78 -2.81 -21.14
C ALA A 259 -8.12 -3.69 -20.07
N LYS A 260 -7.17 -4.56 -20.43
CA LYS A 260 -6.43 -5.39 -19.47
C LYS A 260 -5.51 -4.51 -18.62
N GLN A 261 -4.78 -3.59 -19.24
CA GLN A 261 -3.94 -2.62 -18.53
C GLN A 261 -4.77 -1.78 -17.56
N PHE A 262 -5.91 -1.23 -18.00
CA PHE A 262 -6.85 -0.51 -17.13
C PHE A 262 -7.29 -1.34 -15.93
N LEU A 263 -7.71 -2.59 -16.16
CA LEU A 263 -8.16 -3.48 -15.09
C LEU A 263 -7.05 -3.78 -14.08
N ARG A 264 -5.77 -3.82 -14.46
CA ARG A 264 -4.63 -4.00 -13.53
C ARG A 264 -4.55 -2.89 -12.49
N HIS A 265 -5.00 -1.69 -12.80
CA HIS A 265 -5.01 -0.60 -11.83
C HIS A 265 -6.14 -0.77 -10.81
N ILE A 266 -7.15 -1.63 -11.06
CA ILE A 266 -8.37 -1.71 -10.26
C ILE A 266 -8.24 -2.69 -9.08
N VAL A 267 -8.56 -2.17 -7.90
CA VAL A 267 -8.76 -2.92 -6.66
C VAL A 267 -10.16 -2.65 -6.12
N ILE A 268 -10.94 -3.71 -5.90
CA ILE A 268 -12.32 -3.64 -5.42
C ILE A 268 -12.40 -4.28 -4.04
N GLY A 269 -13.14 -3.66 -3.13
CA GLY A 269 -13.41 -4.19 -1.80
C GLY A 269 -14.86 -4.00 -1.40
N VAL A 270 -15.41 -4.96 -0.66
CA VAL A 270 -16.73 -4.91 -0.05
C VAL A 270 -16.63 -5.25 1.43
N GLU A 271 -17.25 -4.42 2.27
CA GLU A 271 -17.49 -4.71 3.68
C GLU A 271 -19.00 -4.95 3.87
N ILE A 272 -19.37 -6.04 4.52
CA ILE A 272 -20.73 -6.33 4.93
C ILE A 272 -20.74 -6.28 6.46
N LEU A 273 -21.74 -5.63 7.05
CA LEU A 273 -21.85 -5.42 8.49
C LEU A 273 -23.10 -6.15 9.03
N PRO A 274 -23.05 -7.48 9.24
CA PRO A 274 -24.18 -8.21 9.83
C PRO A 274 -24.62 -7.68 11.19
N SER A 275 -23.71 -7.08 11.95
CA SER A 275 -23.97 -6.38 13.21
C SER A 275 -23.02 -5.20 13.37
N GLU A 276 -23.24 -4.37 14.40
CA GLU A 276 -22.33 -3.25 14.71
C GLU A 276 -20.94 -3.71 15.16
N ASN A 277 -20.85 -4.94 15.68
CA ASN A 277 -19.63 -5.52 16.25
C ASN A 277 -18.91 -6.46 15.30
N PHE A 278 -19.55 -6.95 14.24
CA PHE A 278 -18.97 -7.93 13.33
C PHE A 278 -19.05 -7.47 11.88
N ILE A 279 -17.91 -7.55 11.19
CA ILE A 279 -17.77 -7.10 9.80
C ILE A 279 -17.14 -8.22 8.99
N LEU A 280 -17.76 -8.56 7.87
CA LEU A 280 -17.20 -9.47 6.87
C LEU A 280 -16.62 -8.66 5.71
N ARG A 281 -15.49 -9.10 5.18
CA ARG A 281 -14.77 -8.38 4.14
C ARG A 281 -14.31 -9.32 3.04
N ALA A 282 -14.44 -8.84 1.81
CA ALA A 282 -13.90 -9.50 0.65
C ALA A 282 -13.32 -8.46 -0.31
N GLY A 283 -12.31 -8.86 -1.07
CA GLY A 283 -11.63 -7.98 -2.00
C GLY A 283 -11.06 -8.72 -3.18
N TYR A 284 -10.86 -7.97 -4.27
CA TYR A 284 -10.32 -8.46 -5.52
C TYR A 284 -9.30 -7.47 -6.07
N ASN A 285 -8.10 -7.97 -6.32
CA ASN A 285 -7.02 -7.23 -6.98
C ASN A 285 -6.70 -7.91 -8.32
N TYR A 286 -7.00 -7.21 -9.42
CA TYR A 286 -6.86 -7.79 -10.76
C TYR A 286 -5.39 -7.97 -11.17
N GLN A 287 -4.52 -6.98 -10.90
CA GLN A 287 -3.09 -7.08 -11.17
C GLN A 287 -2.49 -8.31 -10.49
N ARG A 288 -2.73 -8.45 -9.19
CA ARG A 288 -2.25 -9.59 -8.40
C ARG A 288 -2.75 -10.91 -8.96
N ARG A 289 -3.99 -10.95 -9.46
CA ARG A 289 -4.49 -12.14 -10.16
C ARG A 289 -3.69 -12.45 -11.40
N GLN A 290 -3.42 -11.48 -12.26
CA GLN A 290 -2.72 -11.76 -13.51
C GLN A 290 -1.25 -12.12 -13.29
N GLU A 291 -0.57 -11.50 -12.33
CA GLU A 291 0.86 -11.74 -12.07
C GLU A 291 1.14 -13.09 -11.40
N LEU A 292 0.21 -13.58 -10.58
CA LEU A 292 0.39 -14.79 -9.78
C LEU A 292 -0.51 -15.95 -10.26
N LYS A 293 -1.30 -15.77 -11.33
CA LYS A 293 -2.11 -16.84 -11.91
C LYS A 293 -1.21 -17.82 -12.64
N TYR A 294 -1.38 -19.10 -12.31
CA TYR A 294 -0.75 -20.20 -13.03
C TYR A 294 -1.78 -20.84 -13.96
N GLU A 295 -1.41 -21.09 -15.21
CA GLU A 295 -2.35 -21.59 -16.24
C GLU A 295 -2.97 -22.94 -15.88
N GLU A 296 -2.21 -23.81 -15.21
CA GLU A 296 -2.62 -25.20 -14.97
C GLU A 296 -3.35 -25.43 -13.64
N LYS A 297 -3.60 -24.39 -12.82
CA LYS A 297 -4.28 -24.55 -11.52
C LYS A 297 -5.35 -23.50 -11.28
N LEU A 298 -6.55 -23.96 -10.94
CA LEU A 298 -7.59 -23.14 -10.33
C LEU A 298 -7.06 -22.56 -9.01
N SER A 299 -6.90 -21.24 -8.96
CA SER A 299 -6.32 -20.55 -7.81
C SER A 299 -7.16 -19.35 -7.40
N THR A 300 -7.30 -19.14 -6.09
CA THR A 300 -7.98 -17.98 -5.48
C THR A 300 -7.09 -16.73 -5.43
N VAL A 301 -5.99 -16.74 -6.18
CA VAL A 301 -5.07 -15.61 -6.28
C VAL A 301 -5.79 -14.34 -6.75
N GLY A 302 -5.46 -13.22 -6.11
CA GLY A 302 -6.12 -11.93 -6.31
C GLY A 302 -7.40 -11.77 -5.49
N LEU A 303 -8.02 -12.85 -5.00
CA LEU A 303 -9.09 -12.77 -4.01
C LEU A 303 -8.51 -12.67 -2.60
N SER A 304 -9.16 -11.87 -1.77
CA SER A 304 -8.83 -11.71 -0.36
C SER A 304 -10.11 -11.74 0.46
N MET A 305 -10.02 -12.24 1.69
CA MET A 305 -11.16 -12.29 2.60
C MET A 305 -10.70 -12.10 4.04
N GLY A 306 -11.61 -11.61 4.88
CA GLY A 306 -11.32 -11.39 6.28
C GLY A 306 -12.55 -10.97 7.06
N PHE A 307 -12.36 -10.79 8.36
CA PHE A 307 -13.40 -10.31 9.25
C PHE A 307 -12.85 -9.33 10.28
N GLY A 308 -13.75 -8.58 10.89
CA GLY A 308 -13.45 -7.62 11.94
C GLY A 308 -14.40 -7.79 13.11
N LEU A 309 -13.86 -7.62 14.32
CA LEU A 309 -14.58 -7.66 15.59
C LEU A 309 -14.33 -6.36 16.34
N LYS A 310 -15.39 -5.63 16.66
CA LYS A 310 -15.35 -4.42 17.50
C LYS A 310 -15.90 -4.76 18.89
N LEU A 311 -15.06 -4.69 19.91
CA LEU A 311 -15.34 -5.09 21.28
C LEU A 311 -15.01 -3.95 22.25
N LYS A 312 -15.96 -3.02 22.44
CA LYS A 312 -15.77 -1.81 23.27
C LYS A 312 -14.48 -1.07 22.86
N ARG A 313 -13.44 -1.15 23.70
CA ARG A 313 -12.13 -0.53 23.49
C ARG A 313 -11.20 -1.29 22.55
N PHE A 314 -11.52 -2.53 22.19
CA PHE A 314 -10.69 -3.37 21.32
C PHE A 314 -11.28 -3.48 19.93
N ARG A 315 -10.43 -3.46 18.92
CA ARG A 315 -10.77 -3.82 17.54
C ARG A 315 -9.78 -4.86 17.06
N PHE A 316 -10.31 -6.02 16.66
CA PHE A 316 -9.53 -7.10 16.10
C PHE A 316 -9.93 -7.28 14.63
N ASP A 317 -8.95 -7.34 13.74
CA ASP A 317 -9.18 -7.66 12.33
C ASP A 317 -8.26 -8.82 11.92
N PHE A 318 -8.81 -9.77 11.17
CA PHE A 318 -8.08 -10.91 10.60
C PHE A 318 -8.32 -10.95 9.09
N ALA A 319 -7.27 -11.29 8.33
CA ALA A 319 -7.38 -11.50 6.90
C ALA A 319 -6.47 -12.61 6.40
N THR A 320 -6.93 -13.25 5.33
CA THR A 320 -6.11 -14.15 4.52
C THR A 320 -6.07 -13.63 3.09
N SER A 321 -4.87 -13.49 2.54
CA SER A 321 -4.64 -13.05 1.17
C SER A 321 -3.41 -13.72 0.61
N ARG A 322 -3.40 -13.99 -0.70
CA ARG A 322 -2.22 -14.54 -1.41
C ARG A 322 -1.45 -13.40 -2.04
N PHE A 323 -0.44 -12.90 -1.33
CA PHE A 323 0.47 -11.85 -1.82
C PHE A 323 1.69 -12.41 -2.56
N HIS A 324 1.92 -13.72 -2.52
CA HIS A 324 3.06 -14.38 -3.18
C HIS A 324 2.64 -15.74 -3.76
N LEU A 325 3.36 -16.24 -4.77
CA LEU A 325 3.08 -17.55 -5.37
C LEU A 325 3.24 -18.69 -4.35
N ALA A 326 4.19 -18.55 -3.42
CA ALA A 326 4.55 -19.59 -2.47
C ALA A 326 3.45 -19.90 -1.43
N GLY A 327 2.48 -19.00 -1.20
CA GLY A 327 1.42 -19.27 -0.23
C GLY A 327 0.54 -18.08 0.14
N SER A 328 -0.48 -18.37 0.95
CA SER A 328 -1.32 -17.36 1.58
C SER A 328 -0.61 -16.76 2.80
N SER A 329 -0.72 -15.44 2.98
CA SER A 329 -0.30 -14.73 4.17
C SER A 329 -1.50 -14.52 5.09
N ASN A 330 -1.27 -14.64 6.40
CA ASN A 330 -2.27 -14.36 7.42
C ASN A 330 -1.88 -13.07 8.15
N LEU A 331 -2.85 -12.16 8.25
CA LEU A 331 -2.66 -10.83 8.81
C LEU A 331 -3.54 -10.67 10.03
N PHE A 332 -2.94 -10.13 11.08
CA PHE A 332 -3.60 -9.84 12.34
C PHE A 332 -3.42 -8.36 12.65
N SER A 333 -4.51 -7.70 12.99
CA SER A 333 -4.52 -6.31 13.43
C SER A 333 -5.27 -6.20 14.75
N LEU A 334 -4.67 -5.52 15.72
CA LEU A 334 -5.27 -5.24 17.01
C LEU A 334 -5.12 -3.75 17.31
N ALA A 335 -6.25 -3.05 17.46
CA ALA A 335 -6.28 -1.69 17.97
C ALA A 335 -6.93 -1.64 19.36
N VAL A 336 -6.40 -0.77 20.20
CA VAL A 336 -6.85 -0.52 21.58
C VAL A 336 -7.07 0.98 21.76
N ASN A 337 -8.28 1.35 22.17
CA ASN A 337 -8.59 2.71 22.61
C ASN A 337 -8.24 2.84 24.11
N LEU A 338 -7.32 3.75 24.43
CA LEU A 338 -6.83 3.95 25.80
C LEU A 338 -7.62 5.02 26.57
N ASN A 339 -8.61 5.68 25.95
CA ASN A 339 -9.47 6.64 26.66
C ASN A 339 -10.38 5.96 27.69
N ASP A 340 -10.71 4.68 27.48
CA ASP A 340 -11.61 3.90 28.33
C ASP A 340 -10.83 3.07 29.38
N LEU A 341 -9.77 3.65 29.96
CA LEU A 341 -8.93 3.02 30.98
C LEU A 341 -9.49 3.14 32.40
#